data_AF-A0A3Q3MPG8-F1
#
_entry.id   AF-A0A3Q3MPG8-F1
#
_cell.length_a   1.000
_cell.length_b   1.000
_cell.length_c   1.000
_cell.angle_alpha   90.00
_cell.angle_beta   90.00
_cell.angle_gamma   90.00
#
_symmetry.space_group_name_H-M   'P 1'
#
loop_
_entity.id
_entity.type
_entity.pdbx_description
1 polymer ?
#
loop_
_entity_poly.entity_id
_entity_poly.type
_entity_poly.pdbx_seq_one_letter_code
_entity_poly.pdbx_strand_id
1 'polypeptide(L)'
;LNSHLLRKILLHLWSPYSFVFNNRLVRCSDPGISAVPLNVPADIVKLRLEKTLISRVPRAAFYNLSELRFLWLTYNTIKFIHPSSFVNLKALKELRLDGNLLTSFPWEGLRDMPRLQTLSLHNNCLSSLPAHAALFLPNITYMDLSSNKLTILPAELLDLWFPLLGQQERPVQRIILGLHDNPWLCDCQISMVMSLTMSLGSPVVLMDQMLMCSRSLGQSGMLLTKAELSHCMRPSIQPAVTRVISPLGSNVILRCDATGYPTPTLTWIKTSAYTVMQESPRVGVRWSIISLNGLSYKDAGEYRCQARNMAGISEAPIKLKVVGVTRLSHLPKKKFQKIPPKPSPKYRKTKIQLQYTMEISGFSVVCFLAYSALFNNKLFVDELICQFNLLK
;
A
#
# COMPACT_ATOMS: atom_id res chain seq x y z
N LEU A 1 50.67 -35.98 -14.03
CA LEU A 1 50.74 -34.66 -13.38
C LEU A 1 49.53 -33.83 -13.81
N ASN A 2 48.72 -33.37 -12.84
CA ASN A 2 47.41 -32.77 -13.06
C ASN A 2 47.45 -31.47 -13.87
N SER A 3 46.62 -31.38 -14.92
CA SER A 3 46.37 -30.17 -15.72
C SER A 3 45.92 -28.95 -14.89
N HIS A 4 45.36 -29.19 -13.71
CA HIS A 4 45.00 -28.16 -12.72
C HIS A 4 46.21 -27.47 -12.07
N LEU A 5 47.33 -28.18 -11.88
CA LEU A 5 48.55 -27.62 -11.31
C LEU A 5 49.29 -26.77 -12.35
N LEU A 6 49.31 -27.24 -13.61
CA LEU A 6 49.85 -26.51 -14.75
C LEU A 6 49.08 -25.20 -15.03
N ARG A 7 47.74 -25.18 -14.92
CA ARG A 7 46.95 -23.94 -15.04
C ARG A 7 47.24 -22.93 -13.91
N LYS A 8 47.46 -23.41 -12.67
CA LYS A 8 47.86 -22.54 -11.54
C LYS A 8 49.26 -21.95 -11.73
N ILE A 9 50.20 -22.75 -12.25
CA ILE A 9 51.59 -22.32 -12.49
C ILE A 9 51.66 -21.35 -13.68
N LEU A 10 50.92 -21.61 -14.78
CA LEU A 10 50.89 -20.73 -15.95
C LEU A 10 50.27 -19.35 -15.68
N LEU A 11 49.31 -19.23 -14.76
CA LEU A 11 48.73 -17.93 -14.38
C LEU A 11 49.64 -17.12 -13.43
N HIS A 12 50.44 -17.78 -12.58
CA HIS A 12 51.44 -17.10 -11.76
C HIS A 12 52.64 -16.56 -12.58
N LEU A 13 52.90 -17.12 -13.76
CA LEU A 13 54.04 -16.76 -14.61
C LEU A 13 53.71 -15.68 -15.66
N TRP A 14 52.44 -15.29 -15.82
CA TRP A 14 51.99 -14.39 -16.89
C TRP A 14 51.05 -13.26 -16.42
N SER A 15 51.24 -12.76 -15.20
CA SER A 15 50.60 -11.51 -14.82
C SER A 15 51.41 -10.73 -13.79
N PRO A 16 51.78 -9.47 -14.07
CA PRO A 16 52.50 -8.60 -13.13
C PRO A 16 51.62 -8.07 -11.99
N TYR A 17 50.42 -8.65 -11.79
CA TYR A 17 49.42 -8.16 -10.85
C TYR A 17 49.30 -9.09 -9.65
N SER A 18 49.12 -8.52 -8.46
CA SER A 18 49.06 -9.23 -7.19
C SER A 18 47.76 -10.05 -7.02
N PHE A 19 47.76 -11.30 -7.50
CA PHE A 19 46.66 -12.25 -7.27
C PHE A 19 46.90 -13.10 -6.02
N VAL A 20 45.94 -13.10 -5.09
CA VAL A 20 45.92 -14.03 -3.96
C VAL A 20 44.80 -15.05 -4.16
N PHE A 21 45.17 -16.31 -4.36
CA PHE A 21 44.24 -17.45 -4.41
C PHE A 21 44.22 -18.16 -3.06
N ASN A 22 43.08 -18.13 -2.37
CA ASN A 22 42.90 -18.91 -1.16
C ASN A 22 41.46 -19.45 -1.09
N ASN A 23 41.25 -20.76 -0.94
CA ASN A 23 39.93 -21.37 -0.73
C ASN A 23 38.76 -20.75 -1.55
N ARG A 24 38.82 -20.83 -2.89
CA ARG A 24 37.80 -20.32 -3.83
C ARG A 24 37.50 -18.81 -3.74
N LEU A 25 38.39 -18.04 -3.12
CA LEU A 25 38.40 -16.57 -3.15
C LEU A 25 39.50 -16.09 -4.10
N VAL A 26 39.13 -15.14 -4.97
CA VAL A 26 40.05 -14.34 -5.76
C VAL A 26 39.98 -12.91 -5.27
N ARG A 27 41.13 -12.34 -4.87
CA ARG A 27 41.26 -10.94 -4.48
C ARG A 27 42.25 -10.24 -5.41
N CYS A 28 41.82 -9.11 -5.96
CA CYS A 28 42.65 -8.19 -6.74
C CYS A 28 42.53 -6.80 -6.11
N SER A 29 43.67 -6.20 -5.78
CA SER A 29 43.73 -4.85 -5.20
C SER A 29 44.82 -3.99 -5.81
N ASP A 30 45.23 -4.34 -7.03
CA ASP A 30 46.29 -3.66 -7.76
C ASP A 30 45.74 -2.39 -8.43
N PRO A 31 46.31 -1.21 -8.13
CA PRO A 31 45.92 0.05 -8.77
C PRO A 31 46.10 0.04 -10.30
N GLY A 32 46.97 -0.81 -10.85
CA GLY A 32 47.18 -0.93 -12.30
C GLY A 32 46.05 -1.63 -13.07
N ILE A 33 45.10 -2.28 -12.37
CA ILE A 33 43.98 -2.99 -13.00
C ILE A 33 42.92 -1.96 -13.44
N SER A 34 42.74 -1.81 -14.74
CA SER A 34 41.77 -0.88 -15.35
C SER A 34 40.51 -1.55 -15.90
N ALA A 35 40.47 -2.89 -15.95
CA ALA A 35 39.37 -3.68 -16.48
C ALA A 35 39.11 -4.94 -15.65
N VAL A 36 37.89 -5.47 -15.73
CA VAL A 36 37.52 -6.73 -15.09
C VAL A 36 38.37 -7.87 -15.67
N PRO A 37 39.08 -8.68 -14.86
CA PRO A 37 39.92 -9.76 -15.37
C PRO A 37 39.11 -10.84 -16.11
N LEU A 38 39.58 -11.28 -17.28
CA LEU A 38 38.89 -12.28 -18.12
C LEU A 38 39.15 -13.73 -17.67
N ASN A 39 40.32 -14.00 -17.07
CA ASN A 39 40.80 -15.34 -16.76
C ASN A 39 40.56 -15.74 -15.30
N VAL A 40 39.40 -15.38 -14.75
CA VAL A 40 39.01 -15.79 -13.40
C VAL A 40 38.52 -17.24 -13.43
N PRO A 41 39.01 -18.14 -12.54
CA PRO A 41 38.55 -19.53 -12.50
C PRO A 41 37.04 -19.63 -12.24
N ALA A 42 36.35 -20.55 -12.91
CA ALA A 42 34.88 -20.65 -12.85
C ALA A 42 34.33 -21.21 -11.52
N ASP A 43 35.14 -21.93 -10.75
CA ASP A 43 34.77 -22.60 -9.49
C ASP A 43 34.84 -21.69 -8.26
N ILE A 44 35.12 -20.41 -8.46
CA ILE A 44 35.26 -19.45 -7.37
C ILE A 44 33.91 -19.11 -6.74
N VAL A 45 33.94 -18.85 -5.44
CA VAL A 45 32.77 -18.50 -4.63
C VAL A 45 32.79 -17.02 -4.26
N LYS A 46 33.98 -16.42 -4.17
CA LYS A 46 34.17 -15.03 -3.77
C LYS A 46 35.10 -14.33 -4.75
N LEU A 47 34.66 -13.20 -5.28
CA LEU A 47 35.46 -12.33 -6.13
C LEU A 47 35.51 -10.94 -5.49
N ARG A 48 36.72 -10.48 -5.16
CA ARG A 48 36.97 -9.14 -4.61
C ARG A 48 37.87 -8.37 -5.56
N LEU A 49 37.33 -7.35 -6.23
CA LEU A 49 38.08 -6.36 -6.98
C LEU A 49 37.91 -5.02 -6.26
N GLU A 50 38.89 -4.62 -5.48
CA GLU A 50 38.80 -3.41 -4.65
C GLU A 50 40.00 -2.49 -4.87
N LYS A 51 39.81 -1.17 -4.79
CA LYS A 51 40.90 -0.18 -4.92
C LYS A 51 41.67 -0.29 -6.25
N THR A 52 40.94 -0.56 -7.34
CA THR A 52 41.49 -0.61 -8.71
C THR A 52 40.95 0.55 -9.56
N LEU A 53 41.42 0.68 -10.81
CA LEU A 53 40.99 1.70 -11.77
C LEU A 53 39.87 1.22 -12.72
N ILE A 54 39.13 0.18 -12.34
CA ILE A 54 37.99 -0.30 -13.16
C ILE A 54 36.93 0.80 -13.26
N SER A 55 36.67 1.24 -14.48
CA SER A 55 35.72 2.32 -14.78
C SER A 55 34.38 1.83 -15.36
N ARG A 56 34.36 0.62 -15.93
CA ARG A 56 33.18 0.05 -16.59
C ARG A 56 33.11 -1.46 -16.36
N VAL A 57 31.90 -1.99 -16.18
CA VAL A 57 31.64 -3.43 -16.19
C VAL A 57 31.00 -3.80 -17.53
N PRO A 58 31.69 -4.55 -18.41
CA PRO A 58 31.19 -4.87 -19.74
C PRO A 58 30.09 -5.94 -19.71
N ARG A 59 29.47 -6.17 -20.87
CA ARG A 59 28.50 -7.27 -21.06
C ARG A 59 29.14 -8.61 -20.70
N ALA A 60 28.38 -9.48 -20.03
CA ALA A 60 28.79 -10.85 -19.68
C ALA A 60 30.11 -10.94 -18.88
N ALA A 61 30.51 -9.87 -18.19
CA ALA A 61 31.79 -9.79 -17.46
C ALA A 61 32.00 -10.96 -16.47
N PHE A 62 30.91 -11.50 -15.92
CA PHE A 62 30.94 -12.55 -14.91
C PHE A 62 30.20 -13.83 -15.35
N TYR A 63 29.92 -13.99 -16.65
CA TYR A 63 29.04 -15.04 -17.17
C TYR A 63 29.46 -16.48 -16.80
N ASN A 64 30.77 -16.74 -16.75
CA ASN A 64 31.34 -18.05 -16.42
C ASN A 64 31.39 -18.35 -14.90
N LEU A 65 31.03 -17.39 -14.04
CA LEU A 65 31.17 -17.50 -12.58
C LEU A 65 29.85 -17.94 -11.92
N SER A 66 29.25 -19.06 -12.36
CA SER A 66 27.93 -19.50 -11.91
C SER A 66 27.86 -19.88 -10.42
N GLU A 67 28.99 -20.26 -9.82
CA GLU A 67 29.13 -20.63 -8.41
C GLU A 67 29.37 -19.42 -7.49
N LEU A 68 29.51 -18.23 -8.05
CA LEU A 68 29.84 -17.02 -7.33
C LEU A 68 28.72 -16.66 -6.35
N ARG A 69 29.07 -16.47 -5.07
CA ARG A 69 28.15 -16.08 -4.00
C ARG A 69 28.37 -14.65 -3.51
N PHE A 70 29.61 -14.17 -3.60
CA PHE A 70 30.02 -12.85 -3.14
C PHE A 70 30.79 -12.15 -4.25
N LEU A 71 30.26 -11.02 -4.72
CA LEU A 71 30.89 -10.15 -5.70
C LEU A 71 31.09 -8.77 -5.09
N TRP A 72 32.34 -8.39 -4.90
CA TRP A 72 32.73 -7.12 -4.32
C TRP A 72 33.54 -6.33 -5.33
N LEU A 73 33.00 -5.20 -5.75
CA LEU A 73 33.57 -4.26 -6.71
C LEU A 73 33.77 -2.88 -6.03
N THR A 74 34.20 -2.87 -4.77
CA THR A 74 34.20 -1.70 -3.88
C THR A 74 35.39 -0.77 -4.12
N TYR A 75 35.21 0.54 -3.92
CA TYR A 75 36.25 1.56 -4.05
C TYR A 75 37.01 1.49 -5.38
N ASN A 76 36.28 1.38 -6.49
CA ASN A 76 36.82 1.51 -7.84
C ASN A 76 36.35 2.85 -8.44
N THR A 77 36.41 2.99 -9.77
CA THR A 77 35.96 4.21 -10.47
C THR A 77 34.78 3.92 -11.39
N ILE A 78 33.95 2.92 -11.05
CA ILE A 78 32.91 2.41 -11.94
C ILE A 78 31.85 3.47 -12.16
N LYS A 79 31.69 3.90 -13.41
CA LYS A 79 30.65 4.85 -13.86
C LYS A 79 29.48 4.16 -14.54
N PHE A 80 29.75 3.02 -15.20
CA PHE A 80 28.77 2.33 -16.02
C PHE A 80 28.85 0.82 -15.84
N ILE A 81 27.68 0.19 -15.66
CA ILE A 81 27.51 -1.26 -15.65
C ILE A 81 26.53 -1.60 -16.76
N HIS A 82 26.92 -2.49 -17.67
CA HIS A 82 26.03 -2.93 -18.74
C HIS A 82 24.87 -3.78 -18.14
N PRO A 83 23.61 -3.65 -18.63
CA PRO A 83 22.47 -4.38 -18.05
C PRO A 83 22.67 -5.91 -17.98
N SER A 84 23.24 -6.49 -19.03
CA SER A 84 23.60 -7.92 -19.10
C SER A 84 24.99 -8.26 -18.54
N SER A 85 25.55 -7.46 -17.61
CA SER A 85 26.84 -7.76 -16.98
C SER A 85 26.76 -8.91 -15.97
N PHE A 86 25.60 -9.09 -15.32
CA PHE A 86 25.37 -10.05 -14.23
C PHE A 86 24.67 -11.34 -14.66
N VAL A 87 24.62 -11.61 -15.97
CA VAL A 87 23.96 -12.80 -16.52
C VAL A 87 24.57 -14.07 -15.91
N ASN A 88 23.72 -15.04 -15.60
CA ASN A 88 24.07 -16.36 -15.09
C ASN A 88 24.61 -16.41 -13.64
N LEU A 89 24.52 -15.33 -12.87
CA LEU A 89 24.94 -15.27 -11.47
C LEU A 89 23.88 -15.82 -10.49
N LYS A 90 23.39 -17.04 -10.76
CA LYS A 90 22.26 -17.68 -10.06
C LYS A 90 22.51 -17.97 -8.58
N ALA A 91 23.78 -18.12 -8.18
CA ALA A 91 24.18 -18.40 -6.81
C ALA A 91 24.51 -17.14 -5.98
N LEU A 92 24.48 -15.95 -6.59
CA LEU A 92 24.93 -14.73 -5.94
C LEU A 92 24.02 -14.36 -4.77
N LYS A 93 24.62 -14.10 -3.61
CA LYS A 93 23.94 -13.70 -2.38
C LYS A 93 24.25 -12.26 -1.98
N GLU A 94 25.45 -11.80 -2.31
CA GLU A 94 25.94 -10.49 -1.92
C GLU A 94 26.65 -9.79 -3.08
N LEU A 95 26.17 -8.59 -3.39
CA LEU A 95 26.74 -7.68 -4.37
C LEU A 95 27.08 -6.36 -3.68
N ARG A 96 28.36 -6.00 -3.68
CA ARG A 96 28.83 -4.70 -3.17
C ARG A 96 29.50 -3.88 -4.25
N LEU A 97 29.02 -2.65 -4.42
CA LEU A 97 29.47 -1.66 -5.38
C LEU A 97 29.78 -0.33 -4.67
N ASP A 98 30.14 -0.40 -3.39
CA ASP A 98 30.39 0.74 -2.52
C ASP A 98 31.53 1.63 -3.04
N GLY A 99 31.42 2.95 -2.88
CA GLY A 99 32.52 3.88 -3.19
C GLY A 99 32.89 3.92 -4.67
N ASN A 100 31.90 3.92 -5.56
CA ASN A 100 32.07 4.06 -7.00
C ASN A 100 31.47 5.38 -7.49
N LEU A 101 31.38 5.55 -8.81
CA LEU A 101 30.89 6.77 -9.46
C LEU A 101 29.59 6.50 -10.25
N LEU A 102 28.77 5.55 -9.79
CA LEU A 102 27.55 5.16 -10.48
C LEU A 102 26.51 6.27 -10.41
N THR A 103 26.05 6.75 -11.56
CA THR A 103 24.90 7.66 -11.66
C THR A 103 23.57 6.92 -11.79
N SER A 104 23.61 5.66 -12.20
CA SER A 104 22.47 4.76 -12.34
C SER A 104 22.90 3.31 -12.11
N PHE A 105 21.97 2.46 -11.68
CA PHE A 105 22.17 1.02 -11.50
C PHE A 105 21.21 0.21 -12.42
N PRO A 106 21.67 -0.88 -13.07
CA PRO A 106 20.81 -1.70 -13.94
C PRO A 106 19.91 -2.63 -13.12
N TRP A 107 18.80 -2.09 -12.59
CA TRP A 107 17.85 -2.82 -11.73
C TRP A 107 17.33 -4.13 -12.34
N GLU A 108 17.07 -4.16 -13.65
CA GLU A 108 16.60 -5.37 -14.35
C GLU A 108 17.61 -6.52 -14.32
N GLY A 109 18.91 -6.21 -14.20
CA GLY A 109 19.98 -7.21 -14.09
C GLY A 109 19.90 -8.03 -12.80
N LEU A 110 19.15 -7.57 -11.79
CA LEU A 110 18.87 -8.34 -10.58
C LEU A 110 18.06 -9.62 -10.87
N ARG A 111 17.34 -9.68 -12.00
CA ARG A 111 16.62 -10.90 -12.45
C ARG A 111 17.56 -12.11 -12.59
N ASP A 112 18.81 -11.88 -12.99
CA ASP A 112 19.81 -12.94 -13.15
C ASP A 112 20.39 -13.44 -11.80
N MET A 113 20.03 -12.79 -10.69
CA MET A 113 20.52 -13.05 -9.34
C MET A 113 19.37 -13.29 -8.34
N PRO A 114 18.55 -14.34 -8.53
CA PRO A 114 17.32 -14.57 -7.73
C PRO A 114 17.57 -14.89 -6.25
N ARG A 115 18.83 -15.16 -5.87
CA ARG A 115 19.24 -15.47 -4.49
C ARG A 115 19.92 -14.29 -3.79
N LEU A 116 19.95 -13.12 -4.43
CA LEU A 116 20.57 -11.93 -3.86
C LEU A 116 19.81 -11.49 -2.60
N GLN A 117 20.55 -11.29 -1.52
CA GLN A 117 20.04 -10.87 -0.21
C GLN A 117 20.65 -9.54 0.24
N THR A 118 21.90 -9.32 -0.14
CA THR A 118 22.67 -8.13 0.24
C THR A 118 23.04 -7.35 -1.01
N LEU A 119 22.54 -6.12 -1.10
CA LEU A 119 22.91 -5.16 -2.15
C LEU A 119 23.43 -3.88 -1.51
N SER A 120 24.68 -3.54 -1.79
CA SER A 120 25.32 -2.34 -1.27
C SER A 120 25.74 -1.43 -2.42
N LEU A 121 25.17 -0.23 -2.45
CA LEU A 121 25.42 0.84 -3.43
C LEU A 121 25.83 2.15 -2.71
N HIS A 122 26.30 2.03 -1.47
CA HIS A 122 26.74 3.15 -0.64
C HIS A 122 27.81 4.00 -1.36
N ASN A 123 27.81 5.30 -1.13
CA ASN A 123 28.82 6.22 -1.63
C ASN A 123 28.97 6.13 -3.15
N ASN A 124 27.87 6.44 -3.85
CA ASN A 124 27.78 6.55 -5.30
C ASN A 124 27.10 7.88 -5.67
N CYS A 125 26.72 8.05 -6.93
CA CYS A 125 26.09 9.26 -7.45
C CYS A 125 24.66 9.02 -7.95
N LEU A 126 23.94 8.04 -7.38
CA LEU A 126 22.59 7.69 -7.83
C LEU A 126 21.63 8.85 -7.55
N SER A 127 21.03 9.40 -8.60
CA SER A 127 20.09 10.53 -8.51
C SER A 127 18.63 10.11 -8.32
N SER A 128 18.28 8.90 -8.74
CA SER A 128 16.93 8.38 -8.64
C SER A 128 16.92 6.87 -8.48
N LEU A 129 15.87 6.39 -7.80
CA LEU A 129 15.53 4.99 -7.67
C LEU A 129 14.19 4.80 -8.40
N PRO A 130 14.12 3.99 -9.48
CA PRO A 130 12.92 3.92 -10.30
C PRO A 130 11.88 2.94 -9.74
N ALA A 131 10.59 3.26 -9.84
CA ALA A 131 9.46 2.48 -9.31
C ALA A 131 9.51 0.97 -9.63
N HIS A 132 9.80 0.61 -10.89
CA HIS A 132 9.89 -0.78 -11.34
C HIS A 132 11.00 -1.60 -10.64
N ALA A 133 11.94 -0.97 -9.92
CA ALA A 133 12.97 -1.68 -9.17
C ALA A 133 12.36 -2.55 -8.07
N ALA A 134 11.20 -2.16 -7.52
CA ALA A 134 10.48 -2.94 -6.50
C ALA A 134 10.18 -4.38 -6.96
N LEU A 135 10.00 -4.61 -8.26
CA LEU A 135 9.77 -5.94 -8.84
C LEU A 135 10.94 -6.91 -8.66
N PHE A 136 12.16 -6.38 -8.46
CA PHE A 136 13.39 -7.16 -8.40
C PHE A 136 14.03 -7.21 -7.00
N LEU A 137 13.41 -6.58 -6.01
CA LEU A 137 13.91 -6.49 -4.63
C LEU A 137 13.20 -7.37 -3.58
N PRO A 138 12.26 -8.31 -3.88
CA PRO A 138 11.49 -8.98 -2.83
C PRO A 138 12.29 -9.92 -1.92
N ASN A 139 13.49 -10.34 -2.34
CA ASN A 139 14.36 -11.24 -1.59
C ASN A 139 15.50 -10.52 -0.84
N ILE A 140 15.58 -9.19 -0.98
CA ILE A 140 16.65 -8.39 -0.38
C ILE A 140 16.37 -8.18 1.10
N THR A 141 17.35 -8.51 1.93
CA THR A 141 17.31 -8.36 3.39
C THR A 141 18.22 -7.24 3.89
N TYR A 142 19.19 -6.84 3.07
CA TYR A 142 20.09 -5.73 3.37
C TYR A 142 20.27 -4.90 2.10
N MET A 143 19.92 -3.62 2.18
CA MET A 143 20.07 -2.67 1.09
C MET A 143 20.69 -1.38 1.59
N ASP A 144 21.89 -1.05 1.12
CA ASP A 144 22.53 0.22 1.44
C ASP A 144 22.51 1.15 0.22
N LEU A 145 21.77 2.25 0.33
CA LEU A 145 21.68 3.35 -0.63
C LEU A 145 22.22 4.66 -0.03
N SER A 146 22.87 4.61 1.13
CA SER A 146 23.37 5.79 1.81
C SER A 146 24.43 6.53 0.99
N SER A 147 24.65 7.81 1.29
CA SER A 147 25.67 8.63 0.63
C SER A 147 25.51 8.64 -0.91
N ASN A 148 24.29 8.87 -1.39
CA ASN A 148 23.98 9.02 -2.81
C ASN A 148 23.39 10.42 -3.09
N LYS A 149 22.71 10.60 -4.22
CA LYS A 149 22.04 11.84 -4.62
C LYS A 149 20.53 11.65 -4.74
N LEU A 150 19.96 10.72 -3.97
CA LEU A 150 18.53 10.43 -4.00
C LEU A 150 17.73 11.55 -3.35
N THR A 151 16.67 11.98 -4.02
CA THR A 151 15.81 13.08 -3.56
C THR A 151 14.43 12.60 -3.13
N ILE A 152 13.93 11.53 -3.74
CA ILE A 152 12.61 10.93 -3.49
C ILE A 152 12.70 9.41 -3.47
N LEU A 153 11.80 8.78 -2.71
CA LEU A 153 11.57 7.33 -2.76
C LEU A 153 10.30 7.07 -3.57
N PRO A 154 10.28 6.05 -4.44
CA PRO A 154 9.05 5.56 -5.07
C PRO A 154 8.07 4.91 -4.08
N ALA A 155 6.78 5.06 -4.40
CA ALA A 155 5.65 4.51 -3.66
C ALA A 155 5.69 2.98 -3.59
N GLU A 156 6.08 2.34 -4.68
CA GLU A 156 6.11 0.89 -4.86
C GLU A 156 7.08 0.20 -3.90
N LEU A 157 8.12 0.91 -3.45
CA LEU A 157 9.06 0.38 -2.46
C LEU A 157 8.49 0.43 -1.04
N LEU A 158 7.66 1.44 -0.71
CA LEU A 158 6.96 1.46 0.56
C LEU A 158 5.99 0.27 0.64
N ASP A 159 5.30 -0.06 -0.46
CA ASP A 159 4.42 -1.22 -0.54
C ASP A 159 5.17 -2.54 -0.36
N LEU A 160 6.39 -2.63 -0.89
CA LEU A 160 7.26 -3.79 -0.73
C LEU A 160 7.75 -3.94 0.71
N TRP A 161 8.23 -2.85 1.31
CA TRP A 161 8.88 -2.88 2.62
C TRP A 161 7.88 -2.86 3.79
N PHE A 162 6.71 -2.28 3.60
CA PHE A 162 5.64 -2.17 4.61
C PHE A 162 4.33 -2.76 4.06
N PRO A 163 4.29 -4.09 3.83
CA PRO A 163 3.08 -4.73 3.33
C PRO A 163 1.95 -4.61 4.36
N LEU A 164 0.74 -4.36 3.87
CA LEU A 164 -0.43 -4.27 4.73
C LEU A 164 -0.85 -5.65 5.26
N LEU A 165 -1.15 -5.70 6.56
CA LEU A 165 -1.74 -6.87 7.19
C LEU A 165 -3.09 -7.19 6.51
N GLY A 166 -3.18 -8.36 5.87
CA GLY A 166 -4.39 -8.83 5.18
C GLY A 166 -4.19 -9.27 3.72
N GLN A 167 -3.00 -9.09 3.13
CA GLN A 167 -2.72 -9.48 1.74
C GLN A 167 -1.58 -10.51 1.57
N GLN A 168 -0.85 -10.91 2.61
CA GLN A 168 0.21 -11.92 2.48
C GLN A 168 0.33 -12.85 3.70
N GLU A 169 0.23 -14.16 3.44
CA GLU A 169 0.65 -15.26 4.34
C GLU A 169 2.19 -15.42 4.42
N ARG A 170 2.95 -14.49 3.85
CA ARG A 170 4.42 -14.58 3.86
C ARG A 170 4.97 -14.03 5.18
N PRO A 171 5.88 -14.75 5.86
CA PRO A 171 6.57 -14.19 7.01
C PRO A 171 7.33 -12.94 6.55
N VAL A 172 7.02 -11.79 7.13
CA VAL A 172 7.68 -10.53 6.76
C VAL A 172 9.14 -10.61 7.20
N GLN A 173 10.04 -10.78 6.23
CA GLN A 173 11.46 -10.86 6.49
C GLN A 173 11.97 -9.47 6.87
N ARG A 174 12.74 -9.39 7.97
CA ARG A 174 13.34 -8.11 8.38
C ARG A 174 14.32 -7.62 7.32
N ILE A 175 14.20 -6.36 6.94
CA ILE A 175 15.08 -5.69 5.99
C ILE A 175 15.85 -4.56 6.68
N ILE A 176 17.14 -4.48 6.42
CA ILE A 176 18.02 -3.41 6.89
C ILE A 176 18.24 -2.43 5.74
N LEU A 177 17.93 -1.15 5.94
CA LEU A 177 17.98 -0.11 4.92
C LEU A 177 18.92 1.04 5.30
N GLY A 178 19.86 1.36 4.42
CA GLY A 178 20.72 2.55 4.51
C GLY A 178 20.18 3.65 3.60
N LEU A 179 19.63 4.73 4.16
CA LEU A 179 19.05 5.85 3.41
C LEU A 179 19.65 7.22 3.78
N HIS A 180 20.54 7.26 4.78
CA HIS A 180 21.17 8.49 5.25
C HIS A 180 22.10 9.11 4.20
N ASP A 181 22.52 10.35 4.43
CA ASP A 181 23.42 11.12 3.54
C ASP A 181 22.90 11.22 2.10
N ASN A 182 21.59 11.38 1.94
CA ASN A 182 20.93 11.67 0.68
C ASN A 182 20.18 13.01 0.78
N PRO A 183 20.12 13.81 -0.31
CA PRO A 183 19.43 15.10 -0.34
C PRO A 183 17.90 14.94 -0.47
N TRP A 184 17.25 14.33 0.52
CA TRP A 184 15.80 14.09 0.50
C TRP A 184 15.00 15.39 0.39
N LEU A 185 13.95 15.41 -0.43
CA LEU A 185 13.00 16.53 -0.54
C LEU A 185 11.95 16.54 0.58
N CYS A 186 11.97 15.54 1.46
CA CYS A 186 11.07 15.43 2.62
C CYS A 186 9.59 15.52 2.24
N ASP A 187 9.21 14.70 1.27
CA ASP A 187 7.83 14.45 0.91
C ASP A 187 7.15 13.49 1.91
N CYS A 188 5.86 13.22 1.69
CA CYS A 188 5.13 12.29 2.55
C CYS A 188 5.66 10.86 2.54
N GLN A 189 6.44 10.46 1.53
CA GLN A 189 6.94 9.11 1.40
C GLN A 189 8.09 8.87 2.38
N ILE A 190 9.13 9.69 2.32
CA ILE A 190 10.27 9.56 3.24
C ILE A 190 9.85 9.83 4.69
N SER A 191 8.91 10.77 4.91
CA SER A 191 8.29 11.00 6.24
C SER A 191 7.59 9.75 6.77
N MET A 192 6.87 9.02 5.91
CA MET A 192 6.20 7.78 6.31
C MET A 192 7.20 6.66 6.60
N VAL A 193 8.29 6.53 5.84
CA VAL A 193 9.37 5.57 6.15
C VAL A 193 9.88 5.78 7.58
N MET A 194 10.10 7.04 7.99
CA MET A 194 10.48 7.34 9.36
C MET A 194 9.40 6.96 10.38
N SER A 195 8.13 7.29 10.11
CA SER A 195 7.03 6.94 11.03
C SER A 195 6.86 5.42 11.18
N LEU A 196 6.92 4.67 10.09
CA LEU A 196 6.74 3.22 10.08
C LEU A 196 7.93 2.47 10.65
N THR A 197 9.16 2.97 10.49
CA THR A 197 10.35 2.36 11.10
C THR A 197 10.38 2.52 12.62
N MET A 198 9.76 3.56 13.16
CA MET A 198 9.58 3.75 14.60
C MET A 198 8.45 2.91 15.21
N SER A 199 7.61 2.30 14.38
CA SER A 199 6.48 1.50 14.85
C SER A 199 6.92 0.14 15.44
N LEU A 200 6.22 -0.31 16.49
CA LEU A 200 6.50 -1.59 17.12
C LEU A 200 6.24 -2.74 16.13
N GLY A 201 7.25 -3.58 15.89
CA GLY A 201 7.14 -4.70 14.96
C GLY A 201 7.37 -4.33 13.49
N SER A 202 7.94 -3.14 13.22
CA SER A 202 8.33 -2.75 11.87
C SER A 202 9.25 -3.80 11.23
N PRO A 203 8.99 -4.21 9.97
CA PRO A 203 9.87 -5.11 9.25
C PRO A 203 11.15 -4.42 8.76
N VAL A 204 11.19 -3.08 8.78
CA VAL A 204 12.32 -2.29 8.30
C VAL A 204 13.12 -1.74 9.47
N VAL A 205 14.43 -1.92 9.41
CA VAL A 205 15.40 -1.29 10.33
C VAL A 205 16.29 -0.36 9.53
N LEU A 206 16.30 0.92 9.87
CA LEU A 206 17.24 1.87 9.27
C LEU A 206 18.63 1.70 9.88
N MET A 207 19.67 1.72 9.05
CA MET A 207 21.07 1.69 9.52
C MET A 207 21.39 2.95 10.33
N ASP A 208 20.86 4.09 9.89
CA ASP A 208 20.93 5.36 10.60
C ASP A 208 19.54 6.03 10.52
N GLN A 209 19.06 6.52 11.66
CA GLN A 209 17.77 7.18 11.81
C GLN A 209 17.87 8.69 11.56
N MET A 210 19.08 9.23 11.36
CA MET A 210 19.34 10.66 11.17
C MET A 210 19.16 11.07 9.70
N LEU A 211 17.95 10.91 9.15
CA LEU A 211 17.64 11.38 7.81
C LEU A 211 17.47 12.91 7.79
N MET A 212 18.17 13.57 6.86
CA MET A 212 18.18 15.03 6.73
C MET A 212 17.45 15.47 5.46
N CYS A 213 16.70 16.56 5.57
CA CYS A 213 16.05 17.22 4.45
C CYS A 213 16.99 18.19 3.76
N SER A 214 17.04 18.12 2.43
CA SER A 214 17.59 19.20 1.61
C SER A 214 16.62 20.39 1.64
N ARG A 215 17.11 21.57 2.00
CA ARG A 215 16.30 22.79 2.02
C ARG A 215 16.61 23.60 0.76
N SER A 216 15.59 23.92 -0.03
CA SER A 216 15.74 24.95 -1.06
C SER A 216 15.93 26.30 -0.35
N LEU A 217 16.99 27.04 -0.67
CA LEU A 217 17.39 28.34 -0.10
C LEU A 217 18.32 28.34 1.14
N GLY A 218 19.50 27.72 1.04
CA GLY A 218 20.71 28.22 1.72
C GLY A 218 20.81 28.06 3.25
N GLN A 219 19.88 27.36 3.89
CA GLN A 219 19.98 26.98 5.30
C GLN A 219 20.30 25.49 5.45
N SER A 220 21.17 25.16 6.40
CA SER A 220 21.57 23.78 6.72
C SER A 220 20.37 22.87 7.01
N GLY A 221 20.51 21.61 6.61
CA GLY A 221 19.45 20.61 6.55
C GLY A 221 18.69 20.44 7.87
N MET A 222 17.39 20.19 7.74
CA MET A 222 16.50 19.91 8.86
C MET A 222 16.41 18.40 9.08
N LEU A 223 16.47 17.95 10.33
CA LEU A 223 16.22 16.55 10.65
C LEU A 223 14.77 16.18 10.30
N LEU A 224 14.56 15.07 9.61
CA LEU A 224 13.25 14.66 9.11
C LEU A 224 12.21 14.46 10.22
N THR A 225 12.62 14.07 11.44
CA THR A 225 11.71 13.97 12.60
C THR A 225 11.20 15.32 13.11
N LYS A 226 11.91 16.42 12.79
CA LYS A 226 11.51 17.80 13.09
C LYS A 226 10.81 18.49 11.92
N ALA A 227 10.84 17.90 10.72
CA ALA A 227 10.09 18.40 9.59
C ALA A 227 8.60 18.34 9.94
N GLU A 228 7.88 19.45 9.83
CA GLU A 228 6.45 19.46 10.11
C GLU A 228 5.75 18.48 9.15
N LEU A 229 5.45 17.27 9.64
CA LEU A 229 4.66 16.24 8.96
C LEU A 229 3.20 16.68 8.70
N SER A 230 2.88 17.96 8.94
CA SER A 230 1.56 18.60 8.90
C SER A 230 0.87 18.53 7.53
N HIS A 231 1.59 18.19 6.47
CA HIS A 231 1.05 18.13 5.10
C HIS A 231 0.50 16.76 4.72
N CYS A 232 0.85 15.68 5.42
CA CYS A 232 0.41 14.33 5.05
C CYS A 232 -0.93 14.01 5.70
N MET A 233 -1.95 13.77 4.89
CA MET A 233 -3.32 13.53 5.35
C MET A 233 -3.73 12.11 5.03
N ARG A 234 -4.03 11.32 6.07
CA ARG A 234 -4.64 9.99 5.95
C ARG A 234 -5.94 10.10 5.12
N PRO A 235 -6.32 9.07 4.34
CA PRO A 235 -7.49 9.15 3.50
C PRO A 235 -8.74 9.38 4.35
N SER A 236 -9.69 10.17 3.87
CA SER A 236 -11.01 10.31 4.48
C SER A 236 -12.05 9.91 3.45
N ILE A 237 -12.96 9.01 3.82
CA ILE A 237 -13.92 8.40 2.91
C ILE A 237 -15.32 8.93 3.20
N GLN A 238 -16.02 9.30 2.13
CA GLN A 238 -17.41 9.71 2.13
C GLN A 238 -18.19 8.82 1.15
N PRO A 239 -18.85 7.74 1.64
CA PRO A 239 -19.72 6.95 0.78
C PRO A 239 -20.99 7.74 0.44
N ALA A 240 -21.49 7.61 -0.79
CA ALA A 240 -22.72 8.30 -1.19
C ALA A 240 -23.93 7.88 -0.35
N VAL A 241 -23.92 6.62 0.11
CA VAL A 241 -24.95 6.00 0.96
C VAL A 241 -24.31 4.95 1.86
N THR A 242 -24.81 4.78 3.08
CA THR A 242 -24.34 3.74 4.02
C THR A 242 -25.19 2.46 3.98
N ARG A 243 -26.42 2.55 3.46
CA ARG A 243 -27.36 1.42 3.32
C ARG A 243 -28.18 1.57 2.05
N VAL A 244 -28.24 0.50 1.26
CA VAL A 244 -29.04 0.41 0.02
C VAL A 244 -30.01 -0.75 0.13
N ILE A 245 -31.28 -0.52 -0.19
CA ILE A 245 -32.33 -1.55 -0.26
C ILE A 245 -32.86 -1.54 -1.68
N SER A 246 -32.81 -2.68 -2.37
CA SER A 246 -33.16 -2.76 -3.79
C SER A 246 -33.89 -4.07 -4.12
N PRO A 247 -34.86 -4.07 -5.06
CA PRO A 247 -35.59 -5.28 -5.42
C PRO A 247 -34.75 -6.28 -6.21
N LEU A 248 -35.13 -7.55 -6.19
CA LEU A 248 -34.52 -8.60 -7.02
C LEU A 248 -34.54 -8.20 -8.52
N GLY A 249 -33.43 -8.41 -9.22
CA GLY A 249 -33.28 -8.12 -10.64
C GLY A 249 -33.01 -6.66 -11.01
N SER A 250 -32.93 -5.75 -10.04
CA SER A 250 -32.56 -4.35 -10.31
C SER A 250 -31.06 -4.18 -10.52
N ASN A 251 -30.66 -3.01 -11.03
CA ASN A 251 -29.26 -2.60 -11.14
C ASN A 251 -28.96 -1.56 -10.05
N VAL A 252 -27.85 -1.71 -9.35
CA VAL A 252 -27.41 -0.83 -8.26
C VAL A 252 -25.98 -0.36 -8.50
N ILE A 253 -25.74 0.93 -8.30
CA ILE A 253 -24.41 1.53 -8.33
C ILE A 253 -24.06 1.95 -6.91
N LEU A 254 -22.93 1.46 -6.39
CA LEU A 254 -22.36 1.96 -5.14
C LEU A 254 -21.24 2.93 -5.50
N ARG A 255 -21.25 4.13 -4.89
CA ARG A 255 -20.25 5.17 -5.09
C ARG A 255 -19.58 5.54 -3.77
N CYS A 256 -18.29 5.78 -3.85
CA CYS A 256 -17.44 6.19 -2.74
C CYS A 256 -16.50 7.32 -3.18
N ASP A 257 -16.42 8.38 -2.40
CA ASP A 257 -15.50 9.49 -2.59
C ASP A 257 -14.44 9.48 -1.48
N ALA A 258 -13.18 9.82 -1.80
CA ALA A 258 -12.09 9.90 -0.83
C ALA A 258 -11.22 11.15 -1.03
N THR A 259 -10.81 11.75 0.09
CA THR A 259 -9.82 12.84 0.15
C THR A 259 -8.57 12.36 0.88
N GLY A 260 -7.45 13.08 0.75
CA GLY A 260 -6.19 12.73 1.40
C GLY A 260 -4.98 13.25 0.61
N TYR A 261 -3.82 13.30 1.27
CA TYR A 261 -2.55 13.66 0.64
C TYR A 261 -1.43 12.70 1.10
N PRO A 262 -0.72 12.02 0.19
CA PRO A 262 -0.92 11.99 -1.27
C PRO A 262 -2.31 11.47 -1.68
N THR A 263 -2.72 11.69 -2.93
CA THR A 263 -4.06 11.28 -3.40
C THR A 263 -4.24 9.76 -3.20
N PRO A 264 -5.31 9.31 -2.52
CA PRO A 264 -5.49 7.90 -2.22
C PRO A 264 -5.99 7.07 -3.40
N THR A 265 -5.54 5.82 -3.45
CA THR A 265 -6.07 4.78 -4.32
C THR A 265 -7.30 4.15 -3.65
N LEU A 266 -8.39 3.96 -4.41
CA LEU A 266 -9.64 3.37 -3.92
C LEU A 266 -9.84 1.92 -4.43
N THR A 267 -10.25 1.03 -3.53
CA THR A 267 -10.54 -0.38 -3.78
C THR A 267 -11.87 -0.80 -3.13
N TRP A 268 -12.59 -1.74 -3.75
CA TRP A 268 -13.82 -2.31 -3.18
C TRP A 268 -13.61 -3.74 -2.70
N ILE A 269 -14.05 -4.03 -1.47
CA ILE A 269 -13.95 -5.33 -0.81
C ILE A 269 -15.35 -5.82 -0.43
N LYS A 270 -15.70 -7.06 -0.80
CA LYS A 270 -16.94 -7.70 -0.33
C LYS A 270 -16.65 -8.60 0.88
N THR A 271 -17.27 -8.31 2.02
CA THR A 271 -17.01 -9.00 3.30
C THR A 271 -17.25 -10.50 3.26
N SER A 272 -18.21 -10.96 2.45
CA SER A 272 -18.57 -12.38 2.36
C SER A 272 -17.63 -13.22 1.47
N ALA A 273 -16.64 -12.61 0.81
CA ALA A 273 -15.71 -13.34 -0.05
C ALA A 273 -14.26 -12.82 -0.04
N TYR A 274 -13.96 -11.73 0.68
CA TYR A 274 -12.66 -11.00 0.60
C TYR A 274 -12.20 -10.71 -0.85
N THR A 275 -13.11 -10.73 -1.82
CA THR A 275 -12.80 -10.51 -3.22
C THR A 275 -12.69 -9.02 -3.49
N VAL A 276 -11.55 -8.58 -4.03
CA VAL A 276 -11.38 -7.24 -4.58
C VAL A 276 -12.18 -7.17 -5.88
N MET A 277 -13.26 -6.38 -5.88
CA MET A 277 -14.19 -6.34 -7.02
C MET A 277 -13.80 -5.31 -8.08
N GLN A 278 -13.02 -4.28 -7.71
CA GLN A 278 -12.61 -3.23 -8.64
C GLN A 278 -11.45 -2.39 -8.08
N GLU A 279 -10.41 -2.20 -8.88
CA GLU A 279 -9.45 -1.10 -8.74
C GLU A 279 -9.98 0.11 -9.51
N SER A 280 -9.91 1.30 -8.92
CA SER A 280 -10.53 2.52 -9.46
C SER A 280 -9.52 3.68 -9.48
N PRO A 281 -9.74 4.73 -10.29
CA PRO A 281 -8.94 5.02 -11.47
C PRO A 281 -7.68 5.84 -11.18
N ARG A 282 -6.86 5.99 -12.24
CA ARG A 282 -5.61 6.77 -12.43
C ARG A 282 -5.35 7.92 -11.43
N VAL A 283 -4.05 8.20 -11.23
CA VAL A 283 -3.51 9.30 -10.41
C VAL A 283 -4.38 10.56 -10.45
N GLY A 284 -4.91 10.96 -9.30
CA GLY A 284 -5.74 12.18 -9.15
C GLY A 284 -7.24 11.92 -9.04
N VAL A 285 -7.74 10.70 -9.31
CA VAL A 285 -9.16 10.39 -9.13
C VAL A 285 -9.49 10.12 -7.66
N ARG A 286 -10.48 10.85 -7.16
CA ARG A 286 -10.92 10.86 -5.74
C ARG A 286 -12.18 10.06 -5.50
N TRP A 287 -12.58 9.21 -6.44
CA TRP A 287 -13.86 8.52 -6.36
C TRP A 287 -13.84 7.17 -7.07
N SER A 288 -14.70 6.28 -6.60
CA SER A 288 -14.85 4.92 -7.08
C SER A 288 -16.31 4.53 -7.18
N ILE A 289 -16.65 3.73 -8.19
CA ILE A 289 -17.98 3.18 -8.38
C ILE A 289 -17.90 1.70 -8.66
N ILE A 290 -18.85 0.92 -8.14
CA ILE A 290 -19.09 -0.48 -8.53
C ILE A 290 -20.54 -0.62 -9.00
N SER A 291 -20.75 -1.27 -10.15
CA SER A 291 -22.07 -1.53 -10.73
C SER A 291 -22.44 -3.00 -10.56
N LEU A 292 -23.55 -3.25 -9.87
CA LEU A 292 -24.15 -4.57 -9.68
C LEU A 292 -25.39 -4.65 -10.56
N ASN A 293 -25.36 -5.51 -11.57
CA ASN A 293 -26.45 -5.64 -12.53
C ASN A 293 -27.24 -6.92 -12.28
N GLY A 294 -28.57 -6.85 -12.34
CA GLY A 294 -29.44 -8.00 -12.15
C GLY A 294 -29.33 -8.63 -10.76
N LEU A 295 -29.54 -7.82 -9.71
CA LEU A 295 -29.33 -8.22 -8.32
C LEU A 295 -29.96 -9.57 -7.95
N SER A 296 -29.15 -10.45 -7.38
CA SER A 296 -29.52 -11.73 -6.78
C SER A 296 -29.40 -11.66 -5.26
N TYR A 297 -30.05 -12.58 -4.54
CA TYR A 297 -29.88 -12.71 -3.09
C TYR A 297 -28.41 -12.95 -2.67
N LYS A 298 -27.55 -13.46 -3.57
CA LYS A 298 -26.11 -13.64 -3.33
C LYS A 298 -25.33 -12.33 -3.31
N ASP A 299 -25.88 -11.26 -3.89
CA ASP A 299 -25.26 -9.94 -3.92
C ASP A 299 -25.53 -9.16 -2.63
N ALA A 300 -26.53 -9.56 -1.84
CA ALA A 300 -26.75 -8.99 -0.53
C ALA A 300 -25.53 -9.18 0.37
N GLY A 301 -25.19 -8.16 1.15
CA GLY A 301 -24.02 -8.19 2.01
C GLY A 301 -23.46 -6.80 2.32
N GLU A 302 -22.29 -6.81 2.94
CA GLU A 302 -21.54 -5.59 3.24
C GLU A 302 -20.39 -5.41 2.24
N TYR A 303 -20.38 -4.25 1.60
CA TYR A 303 -19.34 -3.80 0.69
C TYR A 303 -18.52 -2.73 1.41
N ARG A 304 -17.20 -2.88 1.47
CA ARG A 304 -16.31 -1.87 2.04
C ARG A 304 -15.58 -1.16 0.91
N CYS A 305 -15.73 0.16 0.87
CA CYS A 305 -14.84 1.02 0.12
C CYS A 305 -13.61 1.28 0.98
N GLN A 306 -12.44 0.89 0.49
CA GLN A 306 -11.16 1.13 1.13
C GLN A 306 -10.42 2.19 0.32
N ALA A 307 -9.86 3.19 1.00
CA ALA A 307 -9.01 4.21 0.40
C ALA A 307 -7.65 4.18 1.09
N ARG A 308 -6.59 4.16 0.27
CA ARG A 308 -5.21 3.97 0.72
C ARG A 308 -4.33 5.05 0.13
N ASN A 309 -3.57 5.74 0.97
CA ASN A 309 -2.40 6.49 0.55
C ASN A 309 -1.23 6.17 1.48
N MET A 310 -0.10 6.84 1.26
CA MET A 310 1.07 6.67 2.12
C MET A 310 0.82 7.11 3.56
N ALA A 311 -0.12 8.03 3.82
CA ALA A 311 -0.50 8.45 5.17
C ALA A 311 -1.38 7.42 5.93
N GLY A 312 -1.89 6.40 5.25
CA GLY A 312 -2.59 5.28 5.86
C GLY A 312 -3.80 4.81 5.07
N ILE A 313 -4.69 4.09 5.76
CA ILE A 313 -5.90 3.50 5.20
C ILE A 313 -7.11 4.01 5.96
N SER A 314 -8.18 4.22 5.22
CA SER A 314 -9.52 4.35 5.76
C SER A 314 -10.46 3.39 5.05
N GLU A 315 -11.56 3.03 5.73
CA GLU A 315 -12.59 2.14 5.19
C GLU A 315 -13.98 2.67 5.53
N ALA A 316 -14.91 2.56 4.59
CA ALA A 316 -16.32 2.88 4.79
C ALA A 316 -17.21 1.72 4.33
N PRO A 317 -18.01 1.12 5.24
CA PRO A 317 -18.93 0.04 4.90
C PRO A 317 -20.24 0.58 4.29
N ILE A 318 -20.76 -0.15 3.31
CA ILE A 318 -22.05 0.06 2.64
C ILE A 318 -22.82 -1.26 2.68
N LYS A 319 -24.00 -1.26 3.31
CA LYS A 319 -24.85 -2.46 3.44
C LYS A 319 -25.88 -2.54 2.32
N LEU A 320 -25.84 -3.60 1.51
CA LEU A 320 -26.82 -3.88 0.46
C LEU A 320 -27.82 -4.95 0.90
N LYS A 321 -29.12 -4.64 0.85
CA LYS A 321 -30.22 -5.56 1.11
C LYS A 321 -31.06 -5.76 -0.14
N VAL A 322 -31.25 -7.01 -0.54
CA VAL A 322 -32.11 -7.38 -1.68
C VAL A 322 -33.49 -7.80 -1.17
N VAL A 323 -34.55 -7.17 -1.67
CA VAL A 323 -35.94 -7.49 -1.30
C VAL A 323 -36.68 -8.18 -2.45
N GLY A 324 -37.50 -9.18 -2.12
CA GLY A 324 -38.37 -9.81 -3.11
C GLY A 324 -39.53 -8.89 -3.45
N VAL A 325 -39.84 -8.73 -4.74
CA VAL A 325 -41.09 -8.10 -5.16
C VAL A 325 -42.19 -9.14 -4.99
N THR A 326 -42.91 -9.10 -3.88
CA THR A 326 -44.20 -9.82 -3.79
C THR A 326 -45.15 -9.14 -4.77
N ARG A 327 -45.39 -9.75 -5.94
CA ARG A 327 -46.59 -9.43 -6.71
C ARG A 327 -47.78 -9.74 -5.78
N LEU A 328 -48.58 -8.73 -5.47
CA LEU A 328 -49.94 -8.94 -5.00
C LEU A 328 -50.68 -9.69 -6.12
N SER A 329 -50.58 -11.02 -6.12
CA SER A 329 -51.46 -11.86 -6.91
C SER A 329 -52.87 -11.57 -6.40
N HIS A 330 -53.70 -11.06 -7.30
CA HIS A 330 -55.14 -10.87 -7.12
C HIS A 330 -55.73 -11.94 -6.19
N LEU A 331 -56.12 -11.55 -4.98
CA LEU A 331 -57.03 -12.36 -4.17
C LEU A 331 -58.33 -12.52 -4.97
N PRO A 332 -58.83 -13.74 -5.20
CA PRO A 332 -60.11 -13.92 -5.86
C PRO A 332 -61.20 -13.25 -5.02
N LYS A 333 -61.95 -12.32 -5.62
CA LYS A 333 -63.14 -11.73 -4.99
C LYS A 333 -64.15 -12.85 -4.69
N LYS A 334 -64.18 -13.35 -3.45
CA LYS A 334 -65.30 -14.19 -2.98
C LYS A 334 -66.57 -13.32 -2.95
N LYS A 335 -67.52 -13.64 -3.83
CA LYS A 335 -68.91 -13.14 -3.72
C LYS A 335 -69.51 -13.66 -2.42
N PHE A 336 -69.74 -12.78 -1.46
CA PHE A 336 -70.55 -13.10 -0.30
C PHE A 336 -72.01 -12.67 -0.58
N GLN A 337 -72.90 -13.65 -0.55
CA GLN A 337 -74.35 -13.50 -0.59
C GLN A 337 -74.83 -12.73 0.65
N LYS A 338 -75.82 -11.87 0.45
CA LYS A 338 -76.50 -11.11 1.51
C LYS A 338 -77.18 -12.06 2.50
N ILE A 339 -76.88 -11.90 3.79
CA ILE A 339 -77.63 -12.50 4.91
C ILE A 339 -78.29 -11.34 5.70
N PRO A 340 -79.54 -11.46 6.18
CA PRO A 340 -80.28 -10.35 6.80
C PRO A 340 -79.71 -9.94 8.17
N PRO A 341 -80.02 -8.71 8.65
CA PRO A 341 -79.38 -8.15 9.84
C PRO A 341 -79.95 -8.77 11.14
N LYS A 342 -79.06 -9.12 12.07
CA LYS A 342 -79.39 -9.36 13.50
C LYS A 342 -79.00 -8.14 14.33
N PRO A 343 -79.71 -7.87 15.44
CA PRO A 343 -79.78 -6.54 16.05
C PRO A 343 -78.52 -6.17 16.84
N SER A 344 -78.23 -4.87 16.83
CA SER A 344 -77.09 -4.20 17.47
C SER A 344 -77.10 -4.27 19.01
N PRO A 345 -75.97 -4.55 19.68
CA PRO A 345 -75.78 -4.18 21.07
C PRO A 345 -75.29 -2.73 21.20
N LYS A 346 -75.77 -2.07 22.26
CA LYS A 346 -75.60 -0.66 22.59
C LYS A 346 -74.13 -0.30 22.91
N TYR A 347 -73.62 0.78 22.32
CA TYR A 347 -72.34 1.39 22.69
C TYR A 347 -72.51 2.38 23.85
N ARG A 348 -71.62 2.30 24.84
CA ARG A 348 -71.46 3.34 25.88
C ARG A 348 -70.29 4.24 25.44
N LYS A 349 -70.58 5.47 25.04
CA LYS A 349 -69.55 6.50 24.79
C LYS A 349 -69.15 7.13 26.11
N THR A 350 -67.90 7.02 26.50
CA THR A 350 -67.34 7.79 27.61
C THR A 350 -66.40 8.84 27.03
N LYS A 351 -66.68 10.13 27.26
CA LYS A 351 -65.80 11.25 26.91
C LYS A 351 -64.73 11.35 28.00
N ILE A 352 -63.46 11.27 27.63
CA ILE A 352 -62.34 11.60 28.51
C ILE A 352 -61.66 12.81 27.89
N GLN A 353 -61.57 13.90 28.66
CA GLN A 353 -60.94 15.15 28.25
C GLN A 353 -59.59 15.24 28.99
N LEU A 354 -58.49 15.22 28.25
CA LEU A 354 -57.14 15.41 28.79
C LEU A 354 -56.59 16.73 28.26
N GLN A 355 -56.13 17.59 29.16
CA GLN A 355 -55.53 18.89 28.86
C GLN A 355 -54.02 18.81 29.11
N TYR A 356 -53.23 19.20 28.12
CA TYR A 356 -51.78 19.34 28.24
C TYR A 356 -51.35 20.75 27.82
N THR A 357 -50.52 21.37 28.65
CA THR A 357 -49.87 22.66 28.40
C THR A 357 -48.37 22.45 28.24
N MET A 358 -47.80 22.99 27.16
CA MET A 358 -46.35 23.03 26.95
C MET A 358 -45.90 24.46 26.70
N GLU A 359 -44.82 24.87 27.37
CA GLU A 359 -44.16 26.15 27.15
C GLU A 359 -42.96 25.96 26.22
N ILE A 360 -42.95 26.67 25.10
CA ILE A 360 -41.80 26.75 24.19
C ILE A 360 -41.52 28.23 23.98
N SER A 361 -40.35 28.67 24.44
CA SER A 361 -39.72 29.99 24.24
C SER A 361 -40.62 31.07 23.63
N GLY A 362 -41.38 31.78 24.49
CA GLY A 362 -42.14 32.98 24.12
C GLY A 362 -43.59 32.77 23.68
N PHE A 363 -44.10 31.53 23.58
CA PHE A 363 -45.49 31.23 23.22
C PHE A 363 -46.14 30.24 24.20
N SER A 364 -47.41 30.47 24.53
CA SER A 364 -48.26 29.50 25.25
C SER A 364 -49.15 28.76 24.25
N VAL A 365 -49.05 27.43 24.23
CA VAL A 365 -49.85 26.57 23.35
C VAL A 365 -50.73 25.66 24.21
N VAL A 366 -52.04 25.73 23.99
CA VAL A 366 -53.03 24.85 24.63
C VAL A 366 -53.59 23.93 23.56
N CYS A 367 -53.44 22.61 23.75
CA CYS A 367 -54.00 21.60 22.84
C CYS A 367 -55.12 20.81 23.53
N PHE A 368 -56.20 20.55 22.79
CA PHE A 368 -57.31 19.72 23.24
C PHE A 368 -57.38 18.42 22.43
N LEU A 369 -57.51 17.29 23.11
CA LEU A 369 -57.82 15.98 22.53
C LEU A 369 -59.35 15.80 22.47
N ALA A 370 -59.92 15.66 21.26
CA ALA A 370 -61.37 15.64 21.09
C ALA A 370 -62.00 14.24 21.16
N TYR A 371 -61.31 13.16 20.74
CA TYR A 371 -61.86 11.79 20.81
C TYR A 371 -60.77 10.72 20.97
N SER A 372 -61.04 9.71 21.80
CA SER A 372 -60.22 8.50 21.92
C SER A 372 -61.12 7.26 21.88
N ALA A 373 -60.78 6.29 21.05
CA ALA A 373 -61.34 4.94 21.11
C ALA A 373 -60.27 3.97 21.60
N LEU A 374 -60.60 3.15 22.59
CA LEU A 374 -59.73 2.11 23.14
C LEU A 374 -60.00 0.78 22.43
N PHE A 375 -58.99 0.23 21.76
CA PHE A 375 -59.03 -1.10 21.16
C PHE A 375 -57.77 -1.88 21.52
N ASN A 376 -57.91 -3.05 22.16
CA ASN A 376 -56.80 -3.89 22.64
C ASN A 376 -55.69 -3.12 23.40
N ASN A 377 -56.06 -2.31 24.38
CA ASN A 377 -55.14 -1.51 25.22
C ASN A 377 -54.18 -0.57 24.44
N LYS A 378 -54.49 -0.25 23.18
CA LYS A 378 -53.82 0.82 22.43
C LYS A 378 -54.80 1.95 22.20
N LEU A 379 -54.36 3.17 22.53
CA LEU A 379 -55.12 4.39 22.29
C LEU A 379 -54.94 4.80 20.81
N PHE A 380 -56.03 4.95 20.08
CA PHE A 380 -56.03 5.56 18.75
C PHE A 380 -56.56 7.00 18.87
N VAL A 381 -55.78 7.96 18.36
CA VAL A 381 -56.09 9.39 18.34
C VAL A 381 -56.24 9.81 16.88
N ASP A 382 -57.43 10.25 16.50
CA ASP A 382 -57.73 10.61 15.10
C ASP A 382 -57.54 12.11 14.79
N GLU A 383 -57.64 13.01 15.78
CA GLU A 383 -57.44 14.46 15.57
C GLU A 383 -56.87 15.17 16.82
N LEU A 384 -55.85 16.02 16.60
CA LEU A 384 -55.24 16.89 17.59
C LEU A 384 -55.52 18.36 17.20
N ILE A 385 -56.22 19.12 18.05
CA ILE A 385 -56.52 20.53 17.81
C ILE A 385 -55.67 21.38 18.78
N CYS A 386 -54.75 22.18 18.24
CA CYS A 386 -53.88 23.07 19.02
C CYS A 386 -54.19 24.53 18.72
N GLN A 387 -54.36 25.34 19.77
CA GLN A 387 -54.61 26.76 19.67
C GLN A 387 -53.37 27.53 20.16
N PHE A 388 -52.81 28.37 19.28
CA PHE A 388 -51.65 29.21 19.58
C PHE A 388 -52.13 30.58 20.08
N ASN A 389 -51.76 30.95 21.31
CA ASN A 389 -51.99 32.30 21.83
C ASN A 389 -50.66 33.06 21.85
N LEU A 390 -50.63 34.24 21.22
CA LEU A 390 -49.56 35.21 21.36
C LEU A 390 -49.65 35.82 22.77
N LEU A 391 -48.60 35.66 23.57
CA LEU A 391 -48.42 36.44 24.80
C LEU A 391 -48.09 37.88 24.38
N LYS A 392 -48.84 38.84 24.91
CA LYS A 392 -48.60 40.27 24.68
C LYS A 392 -47.42 40.77 25.49
#